data_AF-A0A9E4AHF8-F1
#
_entry.id   AF-A0A9E4AHF8-F1
#
_cell.length_a   1.000
_cell.length_b   1.000
_cell.length_c   1.000
_cell.angle_alpha   90.00
_cell.angle_beta   90.00
_cell.angle_gamma   90.00
#
_symmetry.space_group_name_H-M   'P 1'
#
loop_
_entity.id
_entity.type
_entity.pdbx_description
1 polymer ?
#
loop_
_entity_poly.entity_id
_entity_poly.type
_entity_poly.pdbx_seq_one_letter_code
_entity_poly.pdbx_strand_id
1 'polypeptide(L)' 'MTRKKLSYEKALEGTVKFSERYVERGEYEFFPEAEVVKVVQEGLAKNQVDHGYRYCP' A
#
# COMPACT_ATOMS: atom_id res chain seq x y z
N MET A 1 -11.90 4.44 19.56
CA MET A 1 -11.20 5.43 18.72
C MET A 1 -11.93 5.54 17.39
N THR A 2 -12.56 6.68 17.11
CA THR A 2 -13.16 6.95 15.80
C THR A 2 -12.01 7.02 14.80
N ARG A 3 -11.77 5.96 14.01
CA ARG A 3 -10.79 6.00 12.92
C ARG A 3 -11.23 7.14 12.00
N LYS A 4 -10.45 8.24 11.92
CA LYS A 4 -10.66 9.26 10.89
C LYS A 4 -10.72 8.51 9.55
N LYS A 5 -11.77 8.74 8.75
CA LYS A 5 -11.85 8.18 7.39
C LYS A 5 -10.59 8.63 6.65
N LEU A 6 -9.70 7.69 6.37
CA LEU A 6 -8.49 7.92 5.60
C LEU A 6 -8.92 8.13 4.15
N SER A 7 -8.48 9.21 3.50
CA SER A 7 -8.72 9.35 2.06
C SER A 7 -7.89 8.33 1.30
N TYR A 8 -8.42 7.86 0.16
CA TYR A 8 -7.73 6.91 -0.71
C TYR A 8 -6.34 7.40 -1.11
N GLU A 9 -6.20 8.67 -1.48
CA GLU A 9 -4.91 9.28 -1.84
C GLU A 9 -3.87 9.18 -0.71
N LYS A 10 -4.28 9.44 0.54
CA LYS A 10 -3.39 9.29 1.71
C LYS A 10 -3.07 7.83 2.02
N ALA A 11 -4.03 6.93 1.81
CA ALA A 11 -3.80 5.50 1.96
C ALA A 11 -2.80 4.99 0.91
N LEU A 12 -2.91 5.46 -0.33
CA LEU A 12 -2.03 5.12 -1.44
C LEU A 12 -0.62 5.64 -1.20
N GLU A 13 -0.46 6.92 -0.89
CA GLU A 13 0.84 7.51 -0.56
C GLU A 13 1.52 6.75 0.60
N GLY A 14 0.74 6.42 1.64
CA GLY A 14 1.24 5.64 2.77
C GLY A 14 1.60 4.19 2.42
N THR A 15 0.95 3.61 1.42
CA THR A 15 1.21 2.24 0.95
C THR A 15 2.45 2.18 0.06
N VAL A 16 2.64 3.16 -0.82
CA VAL A 16 3.86 3.29 -1.63
C VAL A 16 5.08 3.39 -0.71
N LYS A 17 5.09 4.36 0.22
CA LYS A 17 6.18 4.52 1.21
C LYS A 17 6.39 3.28 2.07
N PHE A 18 5.32 2.56 2.40
CA PHE A 18 5.43 1.31 3.14
C PHE A 18 6.20 0.26 2.33
N SER A 19 5.84 0.07 1.06
CA SER A 19 6.50 -0.92 0.20
C SER A 19 7.94 -0.54 -0.14
N GLU A 20 8.23 0.74 -0.39
CA GLU A 20 9.60 1.24 -0.63
C GLU A 20 10.50 0.93 0.55
N ARG A 21 10.04 1.18 1.79
CA ARG A 21 10.81 0.87 3.01
C ARG A 21 11.11 -0.62 3.17
N TYR A 22 10.24 -1.50 2.69
CA TYR A 22 10.48 -2.95 2.73
C TYR A 22 11.60 -3.34 1.76
N VAL A 23 11.63 -2.72 0.59
CA VAL A 23 12.69 -2.92 -0.41
C VAL A 23 14.01 -2.30 0.06
N GLU A 24 13.99 -1.10 0.64
CA GLU A 24 15.17 -0.44 1.21
C GLU A 24 15.86 -1.24 2.32
N ARG A 25 15.12 -2.09 3.04
CA ARG A 25 15.70 -3.00 4.05
C ARG A 25 16.53 -4.13 3.45
N GLY A 26 16.48 -4.33 2.15
CA GLY A 26 17.36 -5.22 1.40
C GLY A 26 16.96 -6.69 1.36
N GLU A 27 15.87 -7.09 2.01
CA GLU A 27 15.38 -8.49 1.99
C GLU A 27 14.44 -8.77 0.80
N TYR A 28 13.91 -7.73 0.16
CA TYR A 28 12.91 -7.84 -0.90
C TYR A 28 13.22 -6.88 -2.04
N GLU A 29 12.81 -7.26 -3.25
CA GLU A 29 12.81 -6.38 -4.42
C GLU A 29 11.41 -6.25 -4.99
N PHE A 30 11.16 -5.16 -5.72
CA PHE A 30 9.92 -5.02 -6.45
C PHE A 30 9.89 -5.97 -7.65
N PHE A 31 8.69 -6.41 -8.00
CA PHE A 31 8.49 -7.13 -9.24
C PHE A 31 8.89 -6.23 -10.43
N PRO A 32 9.56 -6.75 -11.47
CA PRO A 32 10.11 -5.93 -12.56
C PRO A 32 9.07 -5.09 -13.32
N GLU A 33 7.80 -5.53 -13.33
CA GLU A 33 6.72 -4.82 -13.99
C GLU A 33 6.05 -3.82 -13.05
N ALA A 34 6.36 -2.53 -13.25
CA ALA A 34 5.89 -1.45 -12.39
C ALA A 34 4.35 -1.33 -12.33
N GLU A 35 3.64 -1.67 -13.41
CA GLU A 35 2.17 -1.65 -13.43
C GLU A 35 1.59 -2.71 -12.48
N VAL A 36 2.21 -3.89 -12.39
CA VAL A 36 1.78 -4.94 -11.45
C VAL A 36 1.98 -4.45 -10.01
N VAL A 37 3.13 -3.83 -9.71
CA VAL A 37 3.42 -3.25 -8.38
C VAL A 37 2.39 -2.18 -8.02
N LYS A 38 2.04 -1.31 -8.98
CA LYS A 38 1.05 -0.25 -8.80
C LYS A 38 -0.34 -0.83 -8.49
N VAL A 39 -0.80 -1.82 -9.26
CA VAL A 39 -2.11 -2.47 -9.01
C VAL A 39 -2.17 -3.08 -7.60
N VAL A 40 -1.09 -3.71 -7.15
CA VAL A 40 -1.01 -4.25 -5.79
C VAL A 40 -1.07 -3.14 -4.74
N GLN A 41 -0.32 -2.05 -4.92
CA GLN A 41 -0.33 -0.89 -4.00
C GLN A 41 -1.71 -0.21 -3.95
N GLU A 42 -2.41 -0.10 -5.08
CA GLU A 42 -3.78 0.41 -5.16
C GLU A 42 -4.76 -0.50 -4.41
N GLY A 43 -4.66 -1.82 -4.58
CA GLY A 43 -5.49 -2.80 -3.86
C GLY A 43 -5.26 -2.76 -2.35
N LEU A 44 -3.99 -2.70 -1.91
CA LEU A 44 -3.63 -2.55 -0.49
C LEU A 44 -4.19 -1.25 0.11
N ALA A 45 -4.11 -0.14 -0.64
CA ALA A 45 -4.65 1.14 -0.22
C ALA A 45 -6.18 1.12 -0.11
N LYS A 46 -6.86 0.49 -1.07
CA LYS A 46 -8.31 0.29 -1.04
C LYS A 46 -8.74 -0.52 0.19
N ASN A 47 -8.07 -1.64 0.45
CA ASN A 47 -8.34 -2.45 1.64
C ASN A 47 -8.09 -1.68 2.94
N GLN A 48 -7.09 -0.79 2.96
CA GLN A 48 -6.85 0.08 4.10
C GLN A 48 -7.99 1.08 4.34
N VAL A 49 -8.59 1.61 3.29
CA VAL A 49 -9.75 2.51 3.39
C VAL A 49 -11.00 1.74 3.82
N ASP A 50 -11.27 0.60 3.19
CA ASP A 50 -12.53 -0.14 3.34
C ASP A 50 -12.57 -0.97 4.64
N HIS A 51 -11.43 -1.54 5.03
CA HIS A 51 -11.33 -2.46 6.17
C HIS A 51 -10.40 -1.95 7.28
N GLY A 52 -9.67 -0.87 7.03
CA GLY A 52 -8.75 -0.26 8.00
C GLY A 52 -7.36 -0.89 8.07
N TYR A 53 -7.09 -1.91 7.27
CA TYR A 53 -5.79 -2.59 7.15
C TYR A 53 -5.48 -2.95 5.70
N ARG A 54 -4.19 -3.03 5.35
CA ARG A 54 -3.71 -3.40 4.00
C ARG A 54 -3.75 -4.92 3.78
N TYR A 55 -4.96 -5.49 3.75
CA TYR A 55 -5.13 -6.90 3.42
C TYR A 55 -4.63 -7.19 2.01
N CYS A 56 -4.13 -8.42 1.78
CA CYS A 56 -3.73 -8.89 0.45
C CYS A 56 -4.90 -8.69 -0.53
N PRO A 57 -4.72 -7.92 -1.61
CA PRO A 57 -5.77 -7.60 -2.56
C PRO A 57 -6.07 -8.75 -3.53
#